data_AF-A0A4S4KI59-F1
#
_entry.id   AF-A0A4S4KI59-F1
#
_cell.length_a   1.000
_cell.length_b   1.000
_cell.length_c   1.000
_cell.angle_alpha   90.00
_cell.angle_beta   90.00
_cell.angle_gamma   90.00
#
_symmetry.space_group_name_H-M   'P 1'
#
loop_
_entity.id
_entity.type
_entity.pdbx_description
1 polymer ?
#
loop_
_entity_poly.entity_id
_entity_poly.type
_entity_poly.pdbx_seq_one_letter_code
_entity_poly.pdbx_strand_id
1 'polypeptide(L)'
;MSDPAFKPDEDANTIFQEDTWLQGSLIMCIAYGAVATLSIQCFFMLIRGTRRSKWLRDIPLLAFVISIFMLSTIFIGTAMQFTQQAFVDQRNFPGGPAAYEVVEFSLPIDSVANVTLVMSCFLCDMLLCWRCTVIYKNSSLPAWVSVGLASIFWLVEFILGSLFLGQIMSTSPWGAVNFTLGFWCFSLALNIIATFLIVGRLLFYRRRLAHIVGKGHGEQFTGLIAMVVESELMYTAFLILFIVPFILNHPLENVFIQGIALVQATAALMIVYRVAGGQGWTAETYVQVTTRMGSNPQLAGVSSTLRGPSAGAVAEAEGKTSTSGSGISANRDMYVSKEEV
;
A
#
# COMPACT_ATOMS: atom_id res chain seq x y z
N MET A 1 41.91 -4.53 -0.90
CA MET A 1 41.89 -3.07 -0.74
C MET A 1 42.58 -2.47 -1.95
N SER A 2 41.97 -1.47 -2.57
CA SER A 2 42.51 -0.72 -3.71
C SER A 2 43.75 0.08 -3.29
N ASP A 3 44.64 0.36 -4.25
CA ASP A 3 45.86 1.14 -4.03
C ASP A 3 45.51 2.59 -3.64
N PRO A 4 45.94 3.06 -2.46
CA PRO A 4 45.63 4.41 -1.96
C PRO A 4 46.17 5.53 -2.85
N ALA A 5 47.12 5.25 -3.75
CA ALA A 5 47.67 6.24 -4.68
C ALA A 5 46.64 6.78 -5.70
N PHE A 6 45.55 6.04 -5.96
CA PHE A 6 44.49 6.45 -6.90
C PHE A 6 43.24 7.00 -6.20
N LYS A 7 43.28 7.18 -4.87
CA LYS A 7 42.18 7.78 -4.11
C LYS A 7 42.14 9.29 -4.40
N PRO A 8 40.94 9.91 -4.54
CA PRO A 8 40.82 11.37 -4.62
C PRO A 8 41.50 12.05 -3.43
N ASP A 9 42.16 13.19 -3.68
CA ASP A 9 42.82 14.00 -2.65
C ASP A 9 41.81 14.93 -1.96
N GLU A 10 40.89 14.31 -1.21
CA GLU A 10 39.76 14.97 -0.56
C GLU A 10 39.57 14.46 0.88
N ASP A 11 38.84 15.24 1.69
CA ASP A 11 38.56 14.87 3.07
C ASP A 11 37.73 13.58 3.16
N ALA A 12 37.96 12.80 4.23
CA ALA A 12 37.28 11.53 4.41
C ALA A 12 35.75 11.67 4.49
N ASN A 13 35.24 12.81 5.00
CA ASN A 13 33.81 13.07 5.05
C ASN A 13 33.21 13.33 3.65
N THR A 14 33.92 14.06 2.78
CA THR A 14 33.49 14.32 1.39
C THR A 14 33.41 13.01 0.60
N ILE A 15 34.44 12.18 0.71
CA ILE A 15 34.47 10.87 0.03
C ILE A 15 33.35 9.96 0.54
N PHE A 16 33.04 10.00 1.84
CA PHE A 16 31.93 9.23 2.38
C PHE A 16 30.57 9.75 1.87
N GLN A 17 30.40 11.06 1.71
CA GLN A 17 29.20 11.63 1.09
C GLN A 17 29.04 11.16 -0.36
N GLU A 18 30.12 11.18 -1.14
CA GLU A 18 30.13 10.68 -2.52
C GLU A 18 29.79 9.20 -2.60
N ASP A 19 30.37 8.38 -1.72
CA ASP A 19 30.06 6.96 -1.60
C ASP A 19 28.57 6.76 -1.32
N THR A 20 27.98 7.53 -0.39
CA THR A 20 26.55 7.41 -0.06
C THR A 20 25.63 7.82 -1.22
N TRP A 21 25.97 8.88 -1.96
CA TRP A 21 25.23 9.29 -3.15
C TRP A 21 25.28 8.22 -4.24
N LEU A 22 26.46 7.68 -4.52
CA LEU A 22 26.63 6.64 -5.54
C LEU A 22 25.90 5.35 -5.14
N GLN A 23 26.02 4.91 -3.89
CA GLN A 23 25.30 3.73 -3.38
C GLN A 23 23.78 3.91 -3.44
N GLY A 24 23.27 5.11 -3.16
CA GLY A 24 21.85 5.44 -3.31
C GLY A 24 21.37 5.27 -4.74
N SER A 25 22.15 5.74 -5.72
CA SER A 25 21.82 5.62 -7.14
C SER A 25 21.79 4.16 -7.61
N LEU A 26 22.70 3.32 -7.09
CA LEU A 26 22.71 1.88 -7.36
C LEU A 26 21.47 1.17 -6.78
N ILE A 27 21.09 1.47 -5.53
CA ILE A 27 19.89 0.92 -4.89
C ILE A 27 18.63 1.35 -5.66
N MET A 28 18.58 2.61 -6.09
CA MET A 28 17.52 3.15 -6.92
C MET A 28 17.37 2.34 -8.23
N CYS A 29 18.47 2.02 -8.91
CA CYS A 29 18.45 1.17 -10.12
C CYS A 29 17.88 -0.24 -9.86
N ILE A 30 18.22 -0.84 -8.72
CA ILE A 30 17.69 -2.16 -8.31
C ILE A 30 16.18 -2.06 -8.06
N ALA A 31 15.74 -1.04 -7.33
CA ALA A 31 14.32 -0.80 -7.06
C ALA A 31 13.53 -0.58 -8.36
N TYR A 32 14.09 0.13 -9.34
CA TYR A 32 13.47 0.29 -10.65
C TYR A 32 13.28 -1.05 -11.38
N GLY A 33 14.22 -1.98 -11.25
CA GLY A 33 14.06 -3.34 -11.78
C GLY A 33 12.83 -4.06 -11.23
N ALA A 34 12.54 -3.91 -9.93
CA ALA A 34 11.32 -4.44 -9.31
C ALA A 34 10.06 -3.75 -9.86
N VAL A 35 10.08 -2.42 -9.99
CA VAL A 35 8.97 -1.64 -10.59
C VAL A 35 8.69 -2.09 -12.02
N ALA A 36 9.73 -2.25 -12.85
CA ALA A 36 9.59 -2.64 -14.24
C ALA A 36 8.99 -4.06 -14.39
N THR A 37 9.53 -5.03 -13.64
CA THR A 37 9.03 -6.41 -13.67
C THR A 37 7.60 -6.53 -13.19
N LEU A 38 7.23 -5.87 -12.09
CA LEU A 38 5.86 -5.86 -11.58
C LEU A 38 4.90 -5.14 -12.52
N SER A 39 5.33 -4.03 -13.14
CA SER A 39 4.51 -3.29 -14.11
C SER A 39 4.16 -4.15 -15.31
N ILE A 40 5.14 -4.88 -15.86
CA ILE A 40 4.94 -5.81 -16.98
C ILE A 40 3.98 -6.93 -16.58
N GLN A 41 4.19 -7.55 -15.41
CA GLN A 41 3.32 -8.62 -14.92
C GLN A 41 1.88 -8.13 -14.73
N CYS A 42 1.69 -6.99 -14.05
CA CYS A 42 0.39 -6.35 -13.88
C CYS A 42 -0.28 -6.08 -15.23
N PHE A 43 0.44 -5.45 -16.17
CA PHE A 43 -0.07 -5.14 -17.50
C PHE A 43 -0.63 -6.38 -18.22
N PHE A 44 0.14 -7.48 -18.26
CA PHE A 44 -0.32 -8.72 -18.89
C PHE A 44 -1.49 -9.37 -18.14
N MET A 45 -1.48 -9.37 -16.80
CA MET A 45 -2.57 -9.95 -16.01
C MET A 45 -3.87 -9.16 -16.16
N LEU A 46 -3.80 -7.83 -16.15
CA LEU A 46 -4.97 -6.98 -16.33
C LEU A 46 -5.53 -7.16 -17.74
N ILE A 47 -4.71 -7.09 -18.80
CA ILE A 47 -5.20 -7.23 -20.18
C ILE A 47 -5.82 -8.59 -20.43
N ARG A 48 -5.18 -9.68 -19.98
CA ARG A 48 -5.73 -11.04 -20.15
C ARG A 48 -6.96 -11.30 -19.28
N GLY A 49 -7.03 -10.68 -18.11
CA GLY A 49 -8.15 -10.81 -17.17
C GLY A 49 -9.37 -9.93 -17.49
N THR A 50 -9.20 -8.91 -18.34
CA THR A 50 -10.22 -7.90 -18.64
C THR A 50 -11.39 -8.50 -19.42
N ARG A 51 -12.49 -8.78 -18.71
CA ARG A 51 -13.80 -9.15 -19.30
C ARG A 51 -14.75 -7.97 -19.19
N ARG A 52 -15.72 -7.83 -20.12
CA ARG A 52 -16.70 -6.70 -20.12
C ARG A 52 -17.33 -6.41 -18.75
N SER A 53 -17.59 -7.44 -17.95
CA SER A 53 -18.15 -7.31 -16.59
C SER A 53 -17.24 -6.56 -15.60
N LYS A 54 -15.93 -6.48 -15.83
CA LYS A 54 -14.93 -5.94 -14.88
C LYS A 54 -14.21 -4.69 -15.41
N TRP A 55 -14.63 -4.16 -16.56
CA TRP A 55 -13.97 -3.02 -17.23
C TRP A 55 -13.87 -1.78 -16.34
N LEU A 56 -14.94 -1.48 -15.59
CA LEU A 56 -14.98 -0.32 -14.69
C LEU A 56 -13.93 -0.38 -13.57
N ARG A 57 -13.38 -1.57 -13.27
CA ARG A 57 -12.34 -1.78 -12.28
C ARG A 57 -10.96 -1.95 -12.91
N ASP A 58 -10.88 -2.72 -13.99
CA ASP A 58 -9.59 -3.13 -14.56
C ASP A 58 -8.96 -1.99 -15.40
N ILE A 59 -9.76 -1.18 -16.09
CA ILE A 59 -9.26 -0.04 -16.89
C ILE A 59 -8.54 1.02 -16.04
N PRO A 60 -9.10 1.53 -14.92
CA PRO A 60 -8.40 2.54 -14.13
C PRO A 60 -7.13 1.98 -13.47
N LEU A 61 -7.11 0.69 -13.08
CA LEU A 61 -5.90 0.05 -12.57
C LEU A 61 -4.83 -0.12 -13.67
N LEU A 62 -5.23 -0.40 -14.91
CA LEU A 62 -4.31 -0.48 -16.04
C LEU A 62 -3.70 0.89 -16.34
N ALA A 63 -4.52 1.94 -16.36
CA ALA A 63 -4.04 3.31 -16.53
C ALA A 63 -3.04 3.68 -15.43
N PHE A 64 -3.34 3.35 -14.17
CA PHE A 64 -2.42 3.55 -13.04
C PHE A 64 -1.06 2.87 -13.24
N VAL A 65 -1.06 1.58 -13.62
CA VAL A 65 0.18 0.83 -13.86
C VAL A 65 1.03 1.47 -14.95
N ILE A 66 0.40 1.89 -16.06
CA ILE A 66 1.10 2.56 -17.17
C ILE A 66 1.66 3.90 -16.70
N SER A 67 0.89 4.70 -15.97
CA SER A 67 1.33 5.99 -15.44
C SER A 67 2.52 5.85 -14.49
N ILE A 68 2.47 4.92 -13.52
CA ILE A 68 3.58 4.67 -12.60
C ILE A 68 4.82 4.18 -13.33
N PHE A 69 4.67 3.29 -14.30
CA PHE A 69 5.80 2.80 -15.10
C PHE A 69 6.47 3.93 -15.87
N MET A 70 5.69 4.78 -16.56
CA MET A 70 6.22 5.91 -17.32
C MET A 70 6.90 6.94 -16.42
N LEU A 71 6.28 7.34 -15.31
CA LEU A 71 6.86 8.29 -14.36
C LEU A 71 8.15 7.74 -13.74
N SER A 72 8.16 6.47 -13.34
CA SER A 72 9.35 5.82 -12.78
C SER A 72 10.49 5.70 -13.80
N THR A 73 10.16 5.47 -15.08
CA THR A 73 11.15 5.40 -16.17
C THR A 73 11.78 6.76 -16.45
N ILE A 74 10.98 7.84 -16.43
CA ILE A 74 11.49 9.19 -16.60
C ILE A 74 12.37 9.56 -15.40
N PHE A 75 11.88 9.31 -14.17
CA PHE A 75 12.61 9.57 -12.93
C PHE A 75 14.01 8.93 -12.92
N ILE A 76 14.09 7.62 -13.17
CA ILE A 76 15.38 6.92 -13.18
C ILE A 76 16.29 7.43 -14.29
N GLY A 77 15.74 7.72 -15.47
CA GLY A 77 16.51 8.19 -16.62
C GLY A 77 17.17 9.55 -16.35
N THR A 78 16.41 10.49 -15.79
CA THR A 78 16.94 11.83 -15.45
C THR A 78 17.87 11.79 -14.24
N ALA A 79 17.56 10.98 -13.22
CA ALA A 79 18.42 10.83 -12.05
C ALA A 79 19.78 10.20 -12.40
N MET A 80 19.78 9.16 -13.24
CA MET A 80 21.04 8.55 -13.73
C MET A 80 21.88 9.53 -14.55
N GLN A 81 21.23 10.36 -15.38
CA GLN A 81 21.94 11.39 -16.14
C GLN A 81 22.56 12.45 -15.21
N PHE A 82 21.86 12.84 -14.15
CA PHE A 82 22.38 13.78 -13.16
C PHE A 82 23.57 13.19 -12.39
N THR A 83 23.45 11.94 -11.91
CA THR A 83 24.57 11.22 -11.28
C THR A 83 25.77 11.09 -12.22
N GLN A 84 25.55 10.83 -13.51
CA GLN A 84 26.64 10.79 -14.49
C GLN A 84 27.33 12.16 -14.61
N GLN A 85 26.57 13.26 -14.64
CA GLN A 85 27.15 14.59 -14.71
C GLN A 85 27.98 14.91 -13.47
N ALA A 86 27.51 14.52 -12.28
CA ALA A 86 28.23 14.73 -11.03
C ALA A 86 29.56 13.94 -10.98
N PHE A 87 29.52 12.64 -11.30
CA PHE A 87 30.67 11.75 -11.08
C PHE A 87 31.62 11.60 -12.29
N VAL A 88 31.16 11.88 -13.51
CA VAL A 88 31.94 11.72 -14.74
C VAL A 88 32.28 13.07 -15.37
N ASP A 89 31.28 13.88 -15.68
CA ASP A 89 31.48 15.09 -16.50
C ASP A 89 32.07 16.25 -15.66
N GLN A 90 31.57 16.44 -14.43
CA GLN A 90 31.96 17.52 -13.52
C GLN A 90 32.63 17.02 -12.24
N ARG A 91 33.41 15.94 -12.35
CA ARG A 91 34.08 15.34 -11.20
C ARG A 91 34.95 16.31 -10.38
N ASN A 92 35.57 17.29 -11.03
CA ASN A 92 36.45 18.27 -10.37
C ASN A 92 35.69 19.52 -9.89
N PHE A 93 34.37 19.43 -9.69
CA PHE A 93 33.59 20.53 -9.12
C PHE A 93 34.10 20.89 -7.70
N PRO A 94 34.09 22.17 -7.30
CA PRO A 94 34.54 22.55 -5.96
C PRO A 94 33.74 21.83 -4.86
N GLY A 95 34.39 20.97 -4.09
CA GLY A 95 33.76 20.15 -3.05
C GLY A 95 33.33 18.75 -3.50
N GLY A 96 33.70 18.33 -4.73
CA GLY A 96 33.49 16.99 -5.26
C GLY A 96 32.09 16.76 -5.84
N PRO A 97 31.84 15.58 -6.45
CA PRO A 97 30.54 15.18 -6.98
C PRO A 97 29.36 15.34 -6.01
N ALA A 98 29.57 15.08 -4.70
CA ALA A 98 28.50 15.23 -3.71
C ALA A 98 28.07 16.70 -3.52
N ALA A 99 29.01 17.65 -3.61
CA ALA A 99 28.69 19.07 -3.56
C ALA A 99 27.98 19.53 -4.84
N TYR A 100 28.33 18.97 -5.99
CA TYR A 100 27.65 19.24 -7.26
C TYR A 100 26.16 18.88 -7.19
N GLU A 101 25.83 17.68 -6.69
CA GLU A 101 24.45 17.23 -6.51
C GLU A 101 23.62 18.18 -5.63
N VAL A 102 24.22 18.77 -4.61
CA VAL A 102 23.54 19.72 -3.69
C VAL A 102 23.42 21.13 -4.29
N VAL A 103 24.46 21.62 -4.95
CA VAL A 103 24.52 23.00 -5.45
C VAL A 103 23.75 23.17 -6.76
N GLU A 104 23.86 22.20 -7.66
CA GLU A 104 23.23 22.23 -8.98
C GLU A 104 21.88 21.48 -9.00
N PHE A 105 21.27 21.30 -7.82
CA PHE A 105 19.97 20.66 -7.62
C PHE A 105 18.80 21.38 -8.36
N SER A 106 19.01 22.63 -8.79
CA SER A 106 18.03 23.39 -9.58
C SER A 106 18.13 23.15 -11.10
N LEU A 107 19.08 22.33 -11.55
CA LEU A 107 19.21 22.03 -12.97
C LEU A 107 17.93 21.40 -13.52
N PRO A 108 17.55 21.69 -14.79
CA PRO A 108 16.33 21.16 -15.37
C PRO A 108 16.24 19.63 -15.36
N ILE A 109 17.39 18.94 -15.47
CA ILE A 109 17.46 17.48 -15.46
C ILE A 109 17.01 16.93 -14.09
N ASP A 110 17.57 17.46 -13.01
CA ASP A 110 17.19 17.06 -11.65
C ASP A 110 15.78 17.55 -11.26
N SER A 111 15.39 18.74 -11.73
CA SER A 111 14.03 19.25 -11.54
C SER A 111 12.97 18.31 -12.13
N VAL A 112 13.21 17.73 -13.31
CA VAL A 112 12.31 16.72 -13.90
C VAL A 112 12.28 15.44 -13.07
N ALA A 113 13.41 15.01 -12.52
CA ALA A 113 13.47 13.87 -11.60
C ALA A 113 12.58 14.13 -10.37
N ASN A 114 12.73 15.27 -9.71
CA ASN A 114 11.94 15.65 -8.54
C ASN A 114 10.43 15.74 -8.85
N VAL A 115 10.04 16.34 -9.98
CA VAL A 115 8.63 16.43 -10.38
C VAL A 115 8.04 15.04 -10.62
N THR A 116 8.75 14.18 -11.34
CA THR A 116 8.26 12.82 -11.62
C THR A 116 8.21 11.94 -10.38
N LEU A 117 9.16 12.11 -9.45
CA LEU A 117 9.15 11.51 -8.11
C LEU A 117 7.88 11.88 -7.35
N VAL A 118 7.63 13.19 -7.20
CA VAL A 118 6.50 13.70 -6.43
C VAL A 118 5.17 13.25 -7.03
N MET A 119 5.05 13.27 -8.36
CA MET A 119 3.87 12.76 -9.06
C MET A 119 3.66 11.25 -8.86
N SER A 120 4.74 10.46 -8.85
CA SER A 120 4.68 9.02 -8.57
C SER A 120 4.19 8.74 -7.14
N CYS A 121 4.71 9.46 -6.14
CA CYS A 121 4.25 9.37 -4.75
C CYS A 121 2.74 9.66 -4.66
N PHE A 122 2.29 10.78 -5.22
CA PHE A 122 0.88 11.16 -5.19
C PHE A 122 -0.06 10.12 -5.79
N LEU A 123 0.33 9.51 -6.91
CA LEU A 123 -0.46 8.45 -7.52
C LEU A 123 -0.50 7.20 -6.62
N CYS A 124 0.62 6.82 -6.01
CA CYS A 124 0.67 5.69 -5.08
C CYS A 124 -0.21 5.93 -3.85
N ASP A 125 -0.15 7.12 -3.26
CA ASP A 125 -0.97 7.47 -2.08
C ASP A 125 -2.45 7.62 -2.44
N MET A 126 -2.76 8.04 -3.67
CA MET A 126 -4.13 8.02 -4.20
C MET A 126 -4.69 6.59 -4.27
N LEU A 127 -3.88 5.61 -4.69
CA LEU A 127 -4.28 4.20 -4.70
C LEU A 127 -4.55 3.70 -3.26
N LEU A 128 -3.70 4.07 -2.30
CA LEU A 128 -3.87 3.72 -0.90
C LEU A 128 -5.16 4.31 -0.32
N CYS A 129 -5.43 5.59 -0.60
CA CYS A 129 -6.67 6.26 -0.21
C CYS A 129 -7.90 5.59 -0.84
N TRP A 130 -7.85 5.26 -2.13
CA TRP A 130 -8.92 4.54 -2.81
C TRP A 130 -9.21 3.20 -2.10
N ARG A 131 -8.18 2.44 -1.73
CA ARG A 131 -8.36 1.17 -0.99
C ARG A 131 -9.02 1.37 0.36
N CYS A 132 -8.62 2.41 1.12
CA CYS A 132 -9.31 2.79 2.35
C CYS A 132 -10.80 3.04 2.10
N THR A 133 -11.16 3.76 1.03
CA THR A 133 -12.58 4.03 0.72
C THR A 133 -13.37 2.75 0.39
N VAL A 134 -12.79 1.83 -0.40
CA VAL A 134 -13.45 0.58 -0.81
C VAL A 134 -13.69 -0.34 0.39
N ILE A 135 -12.75 -0.40 1.33
CA ILE A 135 -12.84 -1.26 2.52
C ILE A 135 -13.88 -0.73 3.53
N TYR A 136 -14.07 0.58 3.60
CA TYR A 136 -14.98 1.24 4.54
C TYR A 136 -16.38 1.55 4.00
N LYS A 137 -16.66 1.28 2.72
CA LYS A 137 -17.93 1.61 2.01
C LYS A 137 -19.23 1.11 2.65
N ASN A 138 -19.19 0.26 3.68
CA ASN A 138 -20.39 -0.19 4.41
C ASN A 138 -20.13 -0.41 5.92
N SER A 139 -19.33 0.46 6.54
CA SER A 139 -19.01 0.37 7.96
C SER A 139 -19.98 1.16 8.86
N SER A 140 -20.07 0.76 10.14
CA SER A 140 -20.81 1.53 11.16
C SER A 140 -20.10 2.82 11.56
N LEU A 141 -18.82 2.96 11.22
CA LEU A 141 -18.13 4.23 11.28
C LEU A 141 -18.69 5.10 10.15
N PRO A 142 -18.99 6.38 10.41
CA PRO A 142 -19.45 7.27 9.36
C PRO A 142 -18.39 7.32 8.25
N ALA A 143 -18.80 7.01 7.02
CA ALA A 143 -17.88 6.99 5.88
C ALA A 143 -17.13 8.33 5.71
N TRP A 144 -17.71 9.44 6.17
CA TRP A 144 -17.08 10.76 6.16
C TRP A 144 -15.83 10.85 7.04
N VAL A 145 -15.71 10.07 8.12
CA VAL A 145 -14.55 10.12 9.01
C VAL A 145 -13.34 9.45 8.37
N SER A 146 -13.48 8.21 7.91
CA SER A 146 -12.35 7.46 7.34
C SER A 146 -11.96 7.97 5.95
N VAL A 147 -12.95 8.31 5.12
CA VAL A 147 -12.70 8.82 3.76
C VAL A 147 -12.30 10.30 3.81
N GLY A 148 -12.96 11.12 4.64
CA GLY A 148 -12.61 12.52 4.79
C GLY A 148 -11.20 12.70 5.34
N LEU A 149 -10.82 11.94 6.36
CA LEU A 149 -9.47 12.03 6.95
C LEU A 149 -8.39 11.64 5.94
N ALA A 150 -8.52 10.49 5.26
CA ALA A 150 -7.53 10.07 4.26
C ALA A 150 -7.43 11.07 3.10
N SER A 151 -8.56 11.58 2.61
CA SER A 151 -8.57 12.59 1.54
C SER A 151 -7.97 13.93 1.98
N ILE A 152 -8.20 14.37 3.22
CA ILE A 152 -7.58 15.60 3.75
C ILE A 152 -6.07 15.42 3.84
N PHE A 153 -5.59 14.30 4.37
CA PHE A 153 -4.16 14.01 4.46
C PHE A 153 -3.51 13.99 3.07
N TRP A 154 -4.15 13.36 2.09
CA TRP A 154 -3.67 13.35 0.70
C TRP A 154 -3.62 14.76 0.08
N LEU A 155 -4.61 15.62 0.35
CA LEU A 155 -4.59 17.01 -0.11
C LEU A 155 -3.48 17.84 0.57
N VAL A 156 -3.25 17.63 1.86
CA VAL A 156 -2.16 18.30 2.59
C VAL A 156 -0.81 17.86 2.05
N GLU A 157 -0.62 16.57 1.79
CA GLU A 157 0.57 16.04 1.15
C GLU A 157 0.78 16.66 -0.24
N PHE A 158 -0.29 16.81 -1.03
CA PHE A 158 -0.24 17.49 -2.33
C PHE A 158 0.26 18.94 -2.24
N ILE A 159 -0.23 19.68 -1.25
CA ILE A 159 0.21 21.05 -1.00
C ILE A 159 1.68 21.06 -0.58
N LEU A 160 2.08 20.20 0.34
CA LEU A 160 3.47 20.12 0.82
C LEU A 160 4.44 19.71 -0.28
N GLY A 161 4.09 18.73 -1.13
CA GLY A 161 4.91 18.34 -2.28
C GLY A 161 5.00 19.43 -3.34
N SER A 162 3.94 20.20 -3.56
CA SER A 162 3.97 21.37 -4.45
C SER A 162 4.87 22.48 -3.91
N LEU A 163 4.83 22.72 -2.59
CA LEU A 163 5.73 23.67 -1.91
C LEU A 163 7.19 23.20 -1.94
N PHE A 164 7.42 21.90 -1.77
CA PHE A 164 8.74 21.28 -1.92
C PHE A 164 9.31 21.49 -3.33
N LEU A 165 8.53 21.22 -4.38
CA LEU A 165 8.94 21.51 -5.75
C LEU A 165 9.21 23.01 -5.98
N GLY A 166 8.37 23.88 -5.41
CA GLY A 166 8.59 25.33 -5.47
C GLY A 166 9.87 25.78 -4.76
N GLN A 167 10.25 25.12 -3.65
CA GLN A 167 11.51 25.36 -2.95
C GLN A 167 12.71 24.95 -3.82
N ILE A 168 12.64 23.80 -4.48
CA ILE A 168 13.72 23.28 -5.34
C ILE A 168 13.94 24.17 -6.56
N MET A 169 12.86 24.65 -7.17
CA MET A 169 12.90 25.43 -8.41
C MET A 169 13.16 26.93 -8.20
N SER A 170 13.23 27.42 -6.96
CA SER A 170 13.40 28.86 -6.68
C SER A 170 14.68 29.18 -5.91
N THR A 171 15.37 30.25 -6.32
CA THR A 171 16.53 30.84 -5.63
C THR A 171 16.14 31.75 -4.46
N SER A 172 14.88 31.69 -3.99
CA SER A 172 14.27 32.76 -3.19
C SER A 172 14.47 32.58 -1.66
N PRO A 173 14.91 33.63 -0.91
CA PRO A 173 15.23 33.59 0.53
C PRO A 173 14.08 33.35 1.52
N TRP A 174 12.86 33.05 1.08
CA TRP A 174 11.80 32.57 1.98
C TRP A 174 12.07 31.13 2.47
N GLY A 175 13.16 30.52 2.00
CA GLY A 175 13.67 29.16 2.29
C GLY A 175 14.30 28.94 3.66
N ALA A 176 13.71 29.46 4.75
CA ALA A 176 14.11 29.07 6.11
C ALA A 176 13.44 27.77 6.58
N VAL A 177 12.38 27.33 5.89
CA VAL A 177 11.61 26.14 6.27
C VAL A 177 11.89 25.02 5.27
N ASN A 178 12.48 23.93 5.75
CA ASN A 178 12.72 22.72 4.96
C ASN A 178 11.41 21.96 4.74
N PHE A 179 10.72 22.23 3.62
CA PHE A 179 9.48 21.52 3.27
C PHE A 179 9.70 20.03 2.97
N THR A 180 10.94 19.63 2.67
CA THR A 180 11.37 18.23 2.48
C THR A 180 10.98 17.36 3.67
N LEU A 181 11.34 17.76 4.89
CA LEU A 181 11.01 17.00 6.10
C LEU A 181 9.49 16.92 6.31
N GLY A 182 8.79 18.02 6.07
CA GLY A 182 7.33 18.08 6.18
C GLY A 182 6.66 17.09 5.23
N PHE A 183 7.04 17.11 3.95
CA PHE A 183 6.53 16.21 2.92
C PHE A 183 6.72 14.73 3.31
N TRP A 184 7.95 14.32 3.63
CA TRP A 184 8.25 12.92 3.94
C TRP A 184 7.64 12.43 5.26
N CYS A 185 7.58 13.28 6.29
CA CYS A 185 6.91 12.95 7.54
C CYS A 185 5.39 12.82 7.38
N PHE A 186 4.77 13.67 6.56
CA PHE A 186 3.34 13.56 6.25
C PHE A 186 3.04 12.31 5.42
N SER A 187 3.88 11.99 4.43
CA SER A 187 3.76 10.76 3.64
C SER A 187 3.87 9.52 4.53
N LEU A 188 4.86 9.49 5.44
CA LEU A 188 5.00 8.44 6.46
C LEU A 188 3.74 8.32 7.32
N ALA A 189 3.23 9.44 7.85
CA ALA A 189 2.06 9.44 8.71
C ALA A 189 0.81 8.95 7.97
N LEU A 190 0.60 9.41 6.73
CA LEU A 190 -0.51 8.96 5.89
C LEU A 190 -0.43 7.44 5.69
N ASN A 191 0.73 6.93 5.30
CA ASN A 191 0.92 5.51 5.02
C ASN A 191 0.65 4.65 6.27
N ILE A 192 1.22 5.04 7.42
CA ILE A 192 1.02 4.33 8.70
C ILE A 192 -0.46 4.34 9.10
N ILE A 193 -1.12 5.51 9.08
CA ILE A 193 -2.52 5.65 9.46
C ILE A 193 -3.42 4.82 8.52
N ALA A 194 -3.21 4.93 7.21
CA ALA A 194 -3.97 4.18 6.22
C ALA A 194 -3.80 2.66 6.40
N THR A 195 -2.57 2.20 6.63
CA THR A 195 -2.26 0.79 6.88
C THR A 195 -2.97 0.28 8.13
N PHE A 196 -2.92 1.03 9.24
CA PHE A 196 -3.62 0.66 10.47
C PHE A 196 -5.14 0.63 10.30
N LEU A 197 -5.72 1.57 9.56
CA LEU A 197 -7.15 1.58 9.24
C LEU A 197 -7.54 0.35 8.42
N ILE A 198 -6.79 0.06 7.36
CA ILE A 198 -7.03 -1.11 6.50
C ILE A 198 -6.95 -2.41 7.32
N VAL A 199 -5.84 -2.63 8.04
CA VAL A 199 -5.60 -3.85 8.81
C VAL A 199 -6.60 -4.00 9.96
N GLY A 200 -6.85 -2.93 10.71
CA GLY A 200 -7.80 -2.93 11.82
C GLY A 200 -9.21 -3.32 11.38
N ARG A 201 -9.67 -2.80 10.23
CA ARG A 201 -10.97 -3.16 9.68
C ARG A 201 -11.03 -4.60 9.21
N LEU A 202 -9.96 -5.09 8.56
CA LEU A 202 -9.88 -6.45 8.08
C LEU A 202 -9.88 -7.47 9.23
N LEU A 203 -9.19 -7.16 10.34
CA LEU A 203 -9.23 -7.94 11.58
C LEU A 203 -10.61 -7.93 12.23
N PHE A 204 -11.29 -6.79 12.25
CA PHE A 204 -12.66 -6.71 12.77
C PHE A 204 -13.61 -7.61 11.98
N TYR A 205 -13.55 -7.58 10.64
CA TYR A 205 -14.35 -8.47 9.80
C TYR A 205 -14.02 -9.93 10.03
N ARG A 206 -12.72 -10.28 10.12
CA ARG A 206 -12.29 -11.64 10.44
C ARG A 206 -12.86 -12.12 11.78
N ARG A 207 -12.79 -11.29 12.83
CA ARG A 207 -13.34 -11.63 14.16
C ARG A 207 -14.85 -11.87 14.09
N ARG A 208 -15.59 -10.99 13.39
CA ARG A 208 -17.04 -11.13 13.21
C ARG A 208 -17.40 -12.37 12.39
N LEU A 209 -16.66 -12.67 11.33
CA LEU A 209 -16.89 -13.86 10.49
C LEU A 209 -16.55 -15.15 11.21
N ALA A 210 -15.45 -15.20 11.95
CA ALA A 210 -15.09 -16.37 12.77
C ALA A 210 -16.16 -16.67 13.82
N HIS A 211 -16.81 -15.64 14.37
CA HIS A 211 -17.90 -15.79 15.33
C HIS A 211 -19.22 -16.28 14.69
N ILE A 212 -19.47 -16.00 13.40
CA ILE A 212 -20.75 -16.32 12.75
C ILE A 212 -20.69 -17.61 11.93
N VAL A 213 -19.56 -17.90 11.28
CA VAL A 213 -19.42 -18.98 10.27
C VAL A 213 -18.47 -20.11 10.73
N GLY A 214 -17.78 -19.95 11.86
CA GLY A 214 -16.82 -20.91 12.40
C GLY A 214 -15.38 -20.74 11.87
N LYS A 215 -14.42 -21.43 12.48
CA LYS A 215 -12.96 -21.16 12.39
C LYS A 215 -12.31 -21.39 11.00
N GLY A 216 -13.00 -21.96 10.02
CA GLY A 216 -12.42 -22.32 8.71
C GLY A 216 -12.47 -21.23 7.62
N HIS A 217 -13.31 -20.20 7.73
CA HIS A 217 -13.53 -19.23 6.65
C HIS A 217 -12.68 -17.94 6.75
N GLY A 218 -11.67 -17.92 7.65
CA GLY A 218 -10.84 -16.75 7.95
C GLY A 218 -9.50 -16.66 7.21
N GLU A 219 -9.08 -17.72 6.50
CA GLU A 219 -7.75 -17.81 5.90
C GLU A 219 -7.52 -16.77 4.80
N GLN A 220 -8.53 -16.52 3.96
CA GLN A 220 -8.47 -15.52 2.90
C GLN A 220 -8.22 -14.09 3.42
N PHE A 221 -8.75 -13.76 4.60
CA PHE A 221 -8.52 -12.47 5.25
C PHE A 221 -7.10 -12.34 5.80
N THR A 222 -6.50 -13.45 6.23
CA THR A 222 -5.15 -13.46 6.78
C THR A 222 -4.12 -13.22 5.67
N GLY A 223 -4.31 -13.84 4.50
CA GLY A 223 -3.46 -13.58 3.33
C GLY A 223 -3.56 -12.13 2.84
N LEU A 224 -4.76 -11.54 2.85
CA LEU A 224 -4.95 -10.14 2.46
C LEU A 224 -4.34 -9.15 3.46
N ILE A 225 -4.45 -9.41 4.77
CA ILE A 225 -3.77 -8.60 5.80
C ILE A 225 -2.26 -8.69 5.62
N ALA A 226 -1.73 -9.91 5.52
CA ALA A 226 -0.30 -10.16 5.36
C ALA A 226 0.24 -9.42 4.13
N MET A 227 -0.48 -9.49 3.01
CA MET A 227 -0.14 -8.80 1.78
C MET A 227 -0.02 -7.28 1.95
N VAL A 228 -0.98 -6.63 2.61
CA VAL A 228 -0.92 -5.17 2.83
C VAL A 228 0.23 -4.83 3.76
N VAL A 229 0.38 -5.57 4.86
CA VAL A 229 1.43 -5.30 5.83
C VAL A 229 2.81 -5.50 5.20
N GLU A 230 3.01 -6.55 4.40
CA GLU A 230 4.27 -6.84 3.74
C GLU A 230 4.68 -5.74 2.74
N SER A 231 3.72 -5.23 1.95
CA SER A 231 4.00 -4.15 0.99
C SER A 231 4.27 -2.80 1.67
N GLU A 232 3.46 -2.43 2.68
CA GLU A 232 3.54 -1.11 3.33
C GLU A 232 4.70 -1.02 4.34
N LEU A 233 5.09 -2.16 4.94
CA LEU A 233 6.26 -2.23 5.81
C LEU A 233 7.54 -1.89 5.05
N MET A 234 7.67 -2.33 3.80
CA MET A 234 8.84 -2.06 2.97
C MET A 234 9.01 -0.55 2.74
N TYR A 235 7.94 0.16 2.36
CA TYR A 235 7.97 1.61 2.17
C TYR A 235 8.23 2.35 3.49
N THR A 236 7.51 1.99 4.56
CA THR A 236 7.67 2.61 5.89
C THR A 236 9.10 2.45 6.42
N ALA A 237 9.71 1.27 6.23
CA ALA A 237 11.09 1.03 6.64
C ALA A 237 12.08 1.93 5.89
N PHE A 238 11.94 2.04 4.56
CA PHE A 238 12.78 2.93 3.75
C PHE A 238 12.63 4.40 4.16
N LEU A 239 11.40 4.87 4.42
CA LEU A 239 11.17 6.23 4.90
C LEU A 239 11.81 6.50 6.26
N ILE A 240 11.72 5.56 7.21
CA ILE A 240 12.37 5.72 8.52
C ILE A 240 13.90 5.75 8.37
N LEU A 241 14.46 4.87 7.53
CA LEU A 241 15.88 4.84 7.22
C LEU A 241 16.38 6.09 6.51
N PHE A 242 15.50 6.88 5.90
CA PHE A 242 15.81 8.21 5.39
C PHE A 242 15.63 9.31 6.44
N ILE A 243 14.46 9.38 7.09
CA ILE A 243 14.10 10.47 8.02
C ILE A 243 15.06 10.53 9.22
N VAL A 244 15.47 9.37 9.76
CA VAL A 244 16.36 9.34 10.94
C VAL A 244 17.74 9.93 10.63
N PRO A 245 18.49 9.45 9.61
CA PRO A 245 19.72 10.12 9.18
C PRO A 245 19.54 11.59 8.80
N PHE A 246 18.42 11.94 8.16
CA PHE A 246 18.13 13.31 7.76
C PHE A 246 18.04 14.27 8.96
N ILE A 247 17.32 13.88 10.02
CA ILE A 247 17.23 14.69 11.24
C ILE A 247 18.60 14.78 11.95
N LEU A 248 19.40 13.71 11.86
CA LEU A 248 20.74 13.66 12.44
C LEU A 248 21.81 14.37 11.58
N ASN A 249 21.45 14.89 10.40
CA ASN A 249 22.38 15.43 9.39
C ASN A 249 23.51 14.44 9.05
N HIS A 250 23.17 13.16 8.96
CA HIS A 250 24.11 12.10 8.63
C HIS A 250 24.00 11.75 7.14
N PRO A 251 25.12 11.65 6.40
CA PRO A 251 25.11 11.47 4.93
C PRO A 251 24.52 10.14 4.45
N LEU A 252 24.13 9.25 5.38
CA LEU A 252 23.35 8.06 5.05
C LEU A 252 21.96 8.40 4.49
N GLU A 253 21.46 9.62 4.70
CA GLU A 253 20.22 10.09 4.07
C GLU A 253 20.25 9.94 2.54
N ASN A 254 21.40 10.19 1.91
CA ASN A 254 21.58 10.18 0.46
C ASN A 254 21.37 8.79 -0.16
N VAL A 255 21.64 7.74 0.63
CA VAL A 255 21.45 6.35 0.21
C VAL A 255 19.97 6.04 0.05
N PHE A 256 19.15 6.50 0.98
CA PHE A 256 17.75 6.12 1.04
C PHE A 256 16.87 7.06 0.22
N ILE A 257 17.15 8.36 0.19
CA ILE A 257 16.30 9.36 -0.48
C ILE A 257 16.01 9.03 -1.95
N GLN A 258 17.03 8.57 -2.69
CA GLN A 258 16.92 8.24 -4.11
C GLN A 258 16.01 7.03 -4.37
N GLY A 259 15.94 6.08 -3.44
CA GLY A 259 15.19 4.83 -3.59
C GLY A 259 13.72 4.90 -3.17
N ILE A 260 13.34 5.85 -2.29
CA ILE A 260 12.04 5.87 -1.61
C ILE A 260 10.87 5.80 -2.61
N ALA A 261 10.91 6.61 -3.66
CA ALA A 261 9.82 6.71 -4.63
C ALA A 261 9.59 5.41 -5.40
N LEU A 262 10.68 4.72 -5.78
CA LEU A 262 10.60 3.44 -6.49
C LEU A 262 10.19 2.30 -5.55
N VAL A 263 10.58 2.36 -4.28
CA VAL A 263 10.11 1.42 -3.25
C VAL A 263 8.61 1.61 -3.01
N GLN A 264 8.12 2.85 -2.96
CA GLN A 264 6.68 3.15 -2.87
C GLN A 264 5.92 2.63 -4.09
N ALA A 265 6.43 2.90 -5.30
CA ALA A 265 5.87 2.39 -6.54
C ALA A 265 5.84 0.86 -6.56
N THR A 266 6.88 0.19 -6.06
CA THR A 266 6.93 -1.27 -5.92
C THR A 266 5.85 -1.77 -4.98
N ALA A 267 5.68 -1.14 -3.81
CA ALA A 267 4.61 -1.48 -2.87
C ALA A 267 3.21 -1.34 -3.51
N ALA A 268 2.96 -0.22 -4.19
CA ALA A 268 1.71 0.02 -4.91
C ALA A 268 1.45 -1.01 -6.02
N LEU A 269 2.48 -1.38 -6.79
CA LEU A 269 2.36 -2.39 -7.85
C LEU A 269 2.16 -3.80 -7.30
N MET A 270 2.78 -4.18 -6.17
CA MET A 270 2.48 -5.45 -5.49
C MET A 270 1.01 -5.54 -5.09
N ILE A 271 0.43 -4.41 -4.68
CA ILE A 271 -0.98 -4.32 -4.36
C ILE A 271 -1.84 -4.56 -5.60
N VAL A 272 -1.54 -3.88 -6.71
CA VAL A 272 -2.27 -4.03 -7.98
C VAL A 272 -2.14 -5.45 -8.52
N TYR A 273 -0.96 -6.04 -8.49
CA TYR A 273 -0.69 -7.41 -8.96
C TYR A 273 -1.64 -8.43 -8.32
N ARG A 274 -1.84 -8.32 -7.01
CA ARG A 274 -2.70 -9.23 -6.25
C ARG A 274 -4.19 -8.96 -6.49
N VAL A 275 -4.58 -7.69 -6.66
CA VAL A 275 -5.95 -7.32 -7.06
C VAL A 275 -6.28 -7.90 -8.45
N ALA A 276 -5.32 -7.82 -9.39
CA ALA A 276 -5.45 -8.38 -10.72
C ALA A 276 -5.55 -9.91 -10.70
N GLY A 277 -4.77 -10.57 -9.85
CA GLY A 277 -4.82 -12.02 -9.62
C GLY A 277 -6.11 -12.51 -8.94
N GLY A 278 -7.07 -11.63 -8.62
CA GLY A 278 -8.33 -11.98 -7.99
C GLY A 278 -8.25 -12.26 -6.49
N GLN A 279 -7.09 -12.01 -5.88
CA GLN A 279 -6.87 -12.14 -4.43
C GLN A 279 -7.15 -10.83 -3.67
N GLY A 280 -7.44 -9.73 -4.39
CA GLY A 280 -7.75 -8.42 -3.79
C GLY A 280 -9.22 -8.20 -3.45
N TRP A 281 -9.47 -7.41 -2.41
CA TRP A 281 -10.82 -7.01 -1.99
C TRP A 281 -11.41 -5.97 -2.92
N THR A 282 -12.53 -6.31 -3.57
CA THR A 282 -13.29 -5.39 -4.42
C THR A 282 -14.69 -5.19 -3.85
N ALA A 283 -15.37 -4.12 -4.27
CA ALA A 283 -16.77 -3.88 -3.88
C ALA A 283 -17.68 -5.08 -4.25
N GLU A 284 -17.34 -5.81 -5.31
CA GLU A 284 -18.02 -7.05 -5.71
C GLU A 284 -17.72 -8.21 -4.76
N THR A 285 -16.48 -8.37 -4.30
CA THR A 285 -16.11 -9.37 -3.27
C THR A 285 -16.92 -9.13 -1.99
N TYR A 286 -17.10 -7.87 -1.60
CA TYR A 286 -17.92 -7.50 -0.45
C TYR A 286 -19.38 -7.91 -0.62
N VAL A 287 -19.98 -7.59 -1.77
CA VAL A 287 -21.37 -7.97 -2.07
C VAL A 287 -21.51 -9.49 -2.10
N GLN A 288 -20.60 -10.23 -2.73
CA GLN A 288 -20.64 -11.69 -2.77
C GLN A 288 -20.53 -12.32 -1.37
N VAL A 289 -19.63 -11.82 -0.52
CA VAL A 289 -19.50 -12.30 0.87
C VAL A 289 -20.76 -11.97 1.68
N THR A 290 -21.32 -10.77 1.52
CA THR A 290 -22.52 -10.32 2.25
C THR A 290 -23.79 -11.04 1.76
N THR A 291 -23.93 -11.26 0.46
CA THR A 291 -25.07 -11.98 -0.14
C THR A 291 -25.03 -13.48 0.17
N ARG A 292 -23.85 -14.12 0.19
CA ARG A 292 -23.70 -15.51 0.70
C ARG A 292 -24.07 -15.61 2.18
N MET A 293 -23.84 -14.56 2.95
CA MET A 293 -24.21 -14.49 4.36
C MET A 293 -25.73 -14.36 4.58
N GLY A 294 -26.43 -13.63 3.71
CA GLY A 294 -27.90 -13.48 3.77
C GLY A 294 -28.70 -14.65 3.17
N SER A 295 -28.08 -15.49 2.35
CA SER A 295 -28.73 -16.62 1.65
C SER A 295 -28.57 -17.96 2.35
N ASN A 296 -27.93 -18.03 3.52
CA ASN A 296 -27.76 -19.28 4.24
C ASN A 296 -29.01 -19.58 5.11
N PRO A 297 -29.87 -20.57 4.74
CA PRO A 297 -31.15 -20.81 5.41
C PRO A 297 -31.01 -21.30 6.86
N GLN A 298 -29.82 -21.71 7.29
CA GLN A 298 -29.55 -22.10 8.68
C GLN A 298 -29.60 -20.94 9.69
N LEU A 299 -29.55 -19.67 9.25
CA LEU A 299 -29.69 -18.51 10.15
C LEU A 299 -31.08 -17.86 10.13
N ALA A 300 -31.98 -18.24 9.23
CA ALA A 300 -33.35 -17.71 9.22
C ALA A 300 -34.20 -18.24 10.39
N GLY A 301 -33.82 -19.38 10.98
CA GLY A 301 -34.53 -20.01 12.09
C GLY A 301 -34.29 -19.40 13.48
N VAL A 302 -33.34 -18.47 13.64
CA VAL A 302 -33.01 -17.87 14.95
C VAL A 302 -33.77 -16.55 15.18
N SER A 303 -34.30 -15.93 14.13
CA SER A 303 -35.00 -14.64 14.23
C SER A 303 -36.48 -14.76 14.63
N SER A 304 -37.05 -15.96 14.67
CA SER A 304 -38.48 -16.16 15.01
C SER A 304 -38.76 -16.42 16.50
N THR A 305 -37.74 -16.64 17.33
CA THR A 305 -37.91 -16.95 18.77
C THR A 305 -37.90 -15.75 19.72
N LEU A 306 -37.82 -14.51 19.20
CA LEU A 306 -37.78 -13.28 20.02
C LEU A 306 -38.97 -12.31 19.80
N ARG A 307 -40.09 -12.80 19.24
CA ARG A 307 -41.36 -12.05 19.27
C ARG A 307 -42.32 -12.69 20.28
N GLY A 308 -42.24 -12.22 21.51
CA GLY A 308 -43.24 -12.50 22.54
C GLY A 308 -44.63 -11.98 22.11
N PRO A 309 -45.72 -12.61 22.58
CA PRO A 309 -47.06 -12.40 22.04
C PRO A 309 -47.73 -11.17 22.69
N SER A 310 -48.22 -10.23 21.89
CA SER A 310 -49.18 -9.21 22.33
C SER A 310 -50.59 -9.59 21.90
N ALA A 311 -51.49 -9.54 22.88
CA ALA A 311 -52.86 -10.00 22.90
C ALA A 311 -53.79 -9.47 21.78
N GLY A 312 -54.71 -10.33 21.35
CA GLY A 312 -55.83 -9.97 20.49
C GLY A 312 -56.58 -11.17 19.94
N ALA A 313 -57.45 -11.77 20.78
CA ALA A 313 -58.64 -12.58 20.47
C ALA A 313 -58.51 -13.77 19.48
N VAL A 314 -58.90 -14.98 19.90
CA VAL A 314 -59.97 -15.80 19.28
C VAL A 314 -60.39 -16.90 20.26
N ALA A 315 -61.69 -17.15 20.26
CA ALA A 315 -62.43 -18.16 20.99
C ALA A 315 -61.98 -19.61 20.73
N GLU A 316 -62.07 -20.39 21.80
CA GLU A 316 -62.53 -21.79 21.91
C GLU A 316 -62.81 -22.58 20.62
N ALA A 317 -62.06 -23.67 20.43
CA ALA A 317 -62.57 -24.97 19.99
C ALA A 317 -61.54 -26.09 20.26
N GLU A 318 -61.98 -27.08 21.04
CA GLU A 318 -61.46 -28.46 21.15
C GLU A 318 -61.27 -29.08 19.74
N GLY A 319 -60.45 -30.08 19.44
CA GLY A 319 -59.75 -31.12 20.18
C GLY A 319 -59.51 -32.29 19.21
N LYS A 320 -58.47 -33.12 19.49
CA LYS A 320 -58.03 -34.35 18.76
C LYS A 320 -57.22 -34.07 17.47
N THR A 321 -56.05 -34.64 17.22
CA THR A 321 -55.70 -36.07 17.34
C THR A 321 -54.17 -36.28 17.25
N SER A 322 -53.68 -37.39 17.83
CA SER A 322 -52.43 -38.12 17.54
C SER A 322 -51.16 -37.75 18.32
N THR A 323 -50.95 -38.46 19.44
CA THR A 323 -49.68 -38.56 20.18
C THR A 323 -48.84 -39.69 19.60
N SER A 324 -47.72 -39.36 18.96
CA SER A 324 -46.62 -40.29 18.68
C SER A 324 -45.62 -40.24 19.84
N GLY A 325 -45.37 -41.39 20.46
CA GLY A 325 -44.51 -41.55 21.62
C GLY A 325 -43.03 -41.36 21.27
N SER A 326 -42.46 -40.33 21.89
CA SER A 326 -41.03 -40.05 22.07
C SER A 326 -40.30 -41.19 22.78
N GLY A 327 -39.01 -41.39 22.47
CA GLY A 327 -38.16 -42.26 23.27
C GLY A 327 -36.77 -42.55 22.70
N ILE A 328 -35.89 -41.57 22.83
CA ILE A 328 -34.42 -41.60 22.74
C ILE A 328 -33.79 -42.96 23.12
N SER A 329 -32.86 -43.46 22.30
CA SER A 329 -31.78 -44.32 22.77
C SER A 329 -30.50 -44.03 22.00
N ALA A 330 -29.41 -43.75 22.71
CA ALA A 330 -28.06 -43.91 22.18
C ALA A 330 -27.11 -44.09 23.35
N ASN A 331 -26.71 -45.33 23.61
CA ASN A 331 -25.43 -45.60 24.26
C ASN A 331 -24.81 -46.87 23.68
N ARG A 332 -23.50 -46.77 23.47
CA ARG A 332 -22.45 -47.80 23.35
C ARG A 332 -22.25 -48.66 22.09
N ASP A 333 -20.98 -48.64 21.70
CA ASP A 333 -20.12 -49.76 21.28
C ASP A 333 -20.05 -50.21 19.80
N MET A 334 -18.87 -49.94 19.22
CA MET A 334 -17.88 -50.93 18.74
C MET A 334 -17.93 -51.43 17.27
N TYR A 335 -16.70 -51.69 16.79
CA TYR A 335 -16.21 -52.33 15.55
C TYR A 335 -15.91 -51.44 14.32
N VAL A 336 -14.83 -51.61 13.54
CA VAL A 336 -13.45 -52.11 13.68
C VAL A 336 -12.84 -52.00 12.25
N SER A 337 -11.53 -51.72 12.19
CA SER A 337 -10.54 -51.81 11.10
C SER A 337 -10.87 -52.40 9.71
N LYS A 338 -10.19 -51.87 8.67
CA LYS A 338 -9.16 -52.55 7.81
C LYS A 338 -8.61 -51.51 6.81
N GLU A 339 -7.33 -51.10 6.83
CA GLU A 339 -6.10 -51.74 6.32
C GLU A 339 -6.08 -52.11 4.82
N GLU A 340 -5.06 -51.55 4.14
CA GLU A 340 -4.28 -51.97 2.96
C GLU A 340 -4.98 -52.34 1.64
N VAL A 341 -4.61 -51.61 0.56
CA VAL A 341 -3.74 -52.08 -0.55
C VAL A 341 -2.95 -50.89 -1.10
#